data_AF-A0A7J5Y4W5-F1
#
_entry.id   AF-A0A7J5Y4W5-F1
#
_cell.length_a   1.000
_cell.length_b   1.000
_cell.length_c   1.000
_cell.angle_alpha   90.00
_cell.angle_beta   90.00
_cell.angle_gamma   90.00
#
_symmetry.space_group_name_H-M   'P 1'
#
loop_
_entity.id
_entity.type
_entity.pdbx_description
1 polymer ?
#
loop_
_entity_poly.entity_id
_entity_poly.type
_entity_poly.pdbx_seq_one_letter_code
_entity_poly.pdbx_strand_id
1 'polypeptide(L)'
;MTCPAMQQRLCSCPMGLMGGKGFRQTFPLTRKDNGYSFGFNEYPTLQHFVIHFANQPLLGSDAGTLMVLKSPYPWRVEEPSIYESVRVHTAVKTGRTENDLVPTAPSLGTKEGYLTKQGAFVKNWKQRWFTLNRCELKYFKDKGSEEPIRTVDLRACSAVQFDYSQERVNCFCLVFPERTFYLCAKTGVEADEWIKIVRWK
;
A
#
# COMPACT_ATOMS: atom_id res chain seq x y z
N MET A 1 -30.64 2.59 5.20
CA MET A 1 -30.61 2.28 6.65
C MET A 1 -29.18 2.50 7.11
N THR A 2 -28.94 3.63 7.76
CA THR A 2 -27.64 4.05 8.30
C THR A 2 -27.10 3.01 9.28
N CYS A 3 -25.86 2.58 9.10
CA CYS A 3 -25.22 1.61 9.99
C CYS A 3 -25.18 2.18 11.43
N PRO A 4 -25.88 1.57 12.41
CA PRO A 4 -25.98 2.08 13.79
C PRO A 4 -24.61 2.21 14.49
N ALA A 5 -23.58 1.56 13.96
CA ALA A 5 -22.23 1.56 14.51
C ALA A 5 -21.54 2.94 14.45
N MET A 6 -21.94 3.83 13.53
CA MET A 6 -21.32 5.15 13.40
C MET A 6 -21.86 6.16 14.44
N GLN A 7 -23.03 5.90 15.02
CA GLN A 7 -23.72 6.83 15.91
C GLN A 7 -23.37 6.65 17.39
N GLN A 8 -22.88 5.48 17.83
CA GLN A 8 -22.89 5.17 19.26
C GLN A 8 -21.61 5.50 20.05
N ARG A 9 -20.42 5.71 19.46
CA ARG A 9 -19.22 6.12 20.24
C ARG A 9 -18.21 6.95 19.44
N LEU A 10 -18.62 8.13 18.99
CA LEU A 10 -17.71 9.19 18.51
C LEU A 10 -17.24 10.09 19.68
N CYS A 11 -16.96 9.48 20.84
CA CYS A 11 -16.20 10.12 21.91
C CYS A 11 -14.81 9.51 21.83
N SER A 12 -13.87 10.25 21.25
CA SER A 12 -12.42 10.03 21.37
C SER A 12 -11.88 8.62 21.03
N CYS A 13 -12.57 7.82 20.20
CA CYS A 13 -12.03 6.53 19.75
C CYS A 13 -11.31 6.67 18.39
N PRO A 14 -10.09 6.16 18.26
CA PRO A 14 -9.37 6.15 16.99
C PRO A 14 -10.01 5.19 15.99
N MET A 15 -10.18 5.67 14.75
CA MET A 15 -10.56 4.82 13.63
C MET A 15 -9.32 4.05 13.17
N GLY A 16 -9.30 2.74 13.39
CA GLY A 16 -8.26 1.87 12.86
C GLY A 16 -8.40 1.70 11.37
N LEU A 17 -7.38 2.14 10.64
CA LEU A 17 -7.39 2.06 9.19
C LEU A 17 -6.58 0.85 8.77
N MET A 18 -7.30 -0.14 8.25
CA MET A 18 -6.71 -1.32 7.64
C MET A 18 -6.33 -0.98 6.20
N GLY A 19 -5.04 -0.75 5.97
CA GLY A 19 -4.47 -0.82 4.62
C GLY A 19 -4.60 -2.24 4.04
N GLY A 20 -4.38 -2.39 2.74
CA GLY A 20 -4.23 -3.71 2.11
C GLY A 20 -3.30 -4.62 2.92
N LYS A 21 -3.75 -5.88 3.13
CA LYS A 21 -3.11 -6.98 3.89
C LYS A 21 -1.98 -6.57 4.87
N GLY A 22 -2.33 -6.39 6.14
CA GLY A 22 -1.38 -6.38 7.26
C GLY A 22 -0.90 -5.00 7.72
N PHE A 23 -1.23 -3.93 7.00
CA PHE A 23 -0.86 -2.57 7.42
C PHE A 23 -1.98 -1.95 8.26
N ARG A 24 -1.72 -1.72 9.56
CA ARG A 24 -2.58 -0.91 10.45
C ARG A 24 -1.91 0.44 10.63
N GLN A 25 -2.45 1.49 10.05
CA GLN A 25 -2.02 2.85 10.35
C GLN A 25 -3.23 3.60 10.85
N THR A 26 -3.13 4.16 12.03
CA THR A 26 -4.24 4.82 12.69
C THR A 26 -4.03 6.31 12.58
N PHE A 27 -5.01 7.02 12.06
CA PHE A 27 -4.96 8.47 11.96
C PHE A 27 -6.03 9.06 12.88
N PRO A 28 -5.72 10.15 13.58
CA PRO A 28 -6.65 10.75 14.52
C PRO A 28 -7.87 11.32 13.79
N LEU A 29 -9.06 10.87 14.20
CA LEU A 29 -10.33 11.51 13.89
C LEU A 29 -10.80 12.19 15.17
N THR A 30 -10.94 13.52 15.13
CA THR A 30 -11.42 14.28 16.27
C THR A 30 -12.82 14.80 15.98
N ARG A 31 -13.76 14.53 16.88
CA ARG A 31 -15.07 15.19 16.87
C ARG A 31 -14.93 16.56 17.53
N LYS A 32 -15.31 17.61 16.83
CA LYS A 32 -15.40 18.99 17.34
C LYS A 32 -16.88 19.34 17.57
N ASP A 33 -17.14 20.44 18.28
CA ASP A 33 -18.50 20.88 18.59
C ASP A 33 -19.36 21.09 17.33
N ASN A 34 -18.73 21.53 16.23
CA ASN A 34 -19.40 21.83 14.96
C ASN A 34 -18.98 20.91 13.80
N GLY A 35 -18.47 19.70 14.07
CA GLY A 35 -18.13 18.77 13.00
C GLY A 35 -17.05 17.74 13.33
N TYR A 36 -16.33 17.33 12.30
CA TYR A 36 -15.29 16.29 12.36
C TYR A 36 -14.00 16.82 11.74
N SER A 37 -12.85 16.54 12.36
CA SER A 37 -11.55 16.86 11.78
C SER A 37 -10.72 15.61 11.59
N PHE A 38 -10.12 15.48 10.40
CA PHE A 38 -9.25 14.37 10.03
C PHE A 38 -8.10 14.86 9.16
N GLY A 39 -6.87 14.67 9.64
CA GLY A 39 -5.71 15.36 9.08
C GLY A 39 -5.89 16.88 9.14
N PHE A 40 -5.65 17.58 8.03
CA PHE A 40 -5.83 19.03 7.90
C PHE A 40 -7.23 19.47 7.44
N ASN A 41 -8.16 18.52 7.23
CA ASN A 41 -9.50 18.83 6.72
C ASN A 41 -10.54 18.81 7.84
N GLU A 42 -11.53 19.70 7.70
CA GLU A 42 -12.70 19.79 8.57
C GLU A 42 -13.97 19.50 7.78
N TYR A 43 -14.89 18.76 8.42
CA TYR A 43 -16.13 18.30 7.82
C TYR A 43 -17.30 18.76 8.70
N PRO A 44 -18.26 19.53 8.17
CA PRO A 44 -19.39 20.05 8.94
C PRO A 44 -20.31 18.95 9.48
N THR A 45 -20.45 17.84 8.75
CA THR A 45 -21.29 16.71 9.16
C THR A 45 -20.60 15.38 8.88
N LEU A 46 -21.10 14.34 9.55
CA LEU A 46 -20.68 12.95 9.34
C LEU A 46 -20.90 12.52 7.88
N GLN A 47 -21.96 13.02 7.24
CA GLN A 47 -22.26 12.72 5.84
C GLN A 47 -21.20 13.30 4.91
N HIS A 48 -20.77 14.55 5.12
CA HIS A 48 -19.67 15.16 4.36
C HIS A 48 -18.36 14.38 4.55
N PHE A 49 -18.07 13.95 5.78
CA PHE A 49 -16.94 13.08 6.07
C PHE A 49 -17.03 11.77 5.28
N VAL A 50 -18.16 11.05 5.35
CA VAL A 50 -18.36 9.78 4.65
C VAL A 50 -18.23 9.91 3.12
N ILE A 51 -18.83 10.96 2.53
CA ILE A 51 -18.72 11.25 1.08
C ILE A 51 -17.27 11.50 0.68
N HIS A 52 -16.52 12.23 1.51
CA HIS A 52 -15.09 12.42 1.29
C HIS A 52 -14.32 11.09 1.26
N PHE A 53 -14.62 10.12 2.13
CA PHE A 53 -13.99 8.80 2.06
C PHE A 53 -14.45 7.94 0.89
N ALA A 54 -15.72 8.04 0.49
CA ALA A 54 -16.23 7.39 -0.72
C ALA A 54 -15.46 7.83 -1.98
N ASN A 55 -14.97 9.06 -1.97
CA ASN A 55 -14.11 9.63 -3.00
C ASN A 55 -12.65 9.14 -2.95
N GLN A 56 -12.35 8.14 -2.11
CA GLN A 56 -11.05 7.46 -1.99
C GLN A 56 -9.89 8.45 -1.84
N PRO A 57 -9.84 9.19 -0.71
CA PRO A 57 -8.77 10.14 -0.49
C PRO A 57 -7.43 9.41 -0.37
N LEU A 58 -6.41 9.94 -1.04
CA LEU A 58 -5.03 9.54 -0.81
C LEU A 58 -4.56 10.15 0.50
N LEU A 59 -4.21 9.27 1.43
CA LEU A 59 -3.64 9.63 2.72
C LEU A 59 -2.14 9.34 2.70
N GLY A 60 -1.32 10.37 2.79
CA GLY A 60 0.13 10.26 2.98
C GLY A 60 0.51 10.48 4.43
N SER A 61 1.33 9.61 4.99
CA SER A 61 1.92 9.79 6.33
C SER A 61 3.38 10.28 6.25
N ASP A 62 4.00 10.58 7.40
CA ASP A 62 5.45 10.90 7.49
C ASP A 62 6.34 9.77 6.94
N ALA A 63 5.81 8.54 6.86
CA ALA A 63 6.45 7.40 6.20
C ALA A 63 6.34 7.42 4.66
N GLY A 64 5.78 8.46 4.06
CA GLY A 64 5.62 8.61 2.60
C GLY A 64 4.64 7.61 1.96
N THR A 65 3.92 6.83 2.77
CA THR A 65 2.99 5.80 2.29
C THR A 65 1.66 6.45 1.94
N LEU A 66 1.24 6.33 0.69
CA LEU A 66 -0.09 6.76 0.25
C LEU A 66 -1.11 5.62 0.42
N MET A 67 -2.26 5.92 1.01
CA MET A 67 -3.26 4.92 1.35
C MET A 67 -4.66 5.35 0.98
N VAL A 68 -5.50 4.36 0.64
CA VAL A 68 -6.95 4.50 0.58
C VAL A 68 -7.55 3.75 1.77
N LEU A 69 -8.72 4.17 2.27
CA LEU A 69 -9.39 3.54 3.41
C LEU A 69 -10.35 2.42 2.99
N LYS A 70 -10.49 1.43 3.87
CA LYS A 70 -11.45 0.31 3.73
C LYS A 70 -12.73 0.58 4.52
N SER A 71 -13.86 0.12 3.99
CA SER A 71 -15.16 0.09 4.66
C SER A 71 -15.74 -1.34 4.63
N PRO A 72 -16.28 -1.89 5.73
CA PRO A 72 -16.59 -1.23 6.98
C PRO A 72 -15.37 -1.06 7.89
N TYR A 73 -15.36 0.03 8.65
CA TYR A 73 -14.32 0.26 9.64
C TYR A 73 -14.47 -0.71 10.82
N PRO A 74 -13.41 -1.38 11.27
CA PRO A 74 -13.48 -2.23 12.44
C PRO A 74 -13.87 -1.41 13.69
N TRP A 75 -14.89 -1.87 14.42
CA TRP A 75 -15.39 -1.21 15.63
C TRP A 75 -14.47 -1.35 16.85
N ARG A 76 -13.46 -2.21 16.77
CA ARG A 76 -12.51 -2.49 17.84
C ARG A 76 -11.11 -2.46 17.26
N VAL A 77 -10.36 -1.42 17.60
CA VAL A 77 -9.01 -1.16 17.10
C VAL A 77 -8.14 -0.88 18.31
N GLU A 78 -7.03 -1.60 18.42
CA GLU A 78 -6.01 -1.31 19.43
C GLU A 78 -5.39 0.05 19.13
N GLU A 79 -5.43 0.97 20.11
CA GLU A 79 -4.81 2.28 19.95
C GLU A 79 -3.29 2.11 19.86
N PRO A 80 -2.64 2.57 18.77
CA PRO A 80 -1.19 2.56 18.73
C PRO A 80 -0.64 3.60 19.71
N SER A 81 0.54 3.31 20.27
CA SER A 81 1.25 4.21 21.21
C SER A 81 1.71 5.52 20.57
N ILE A 82 1.74 5.59 19.23
CA ILE A 82 2.08 6.77 18.44
C ILE A 82 1.15 6.88 17.24
N TYR A 83 0.60 8.08 17.03
CA TYR A 83 -0.15 8.42 15.82
C TYR A 83 0.80 9.02 14.78
N GLU A 84 0.66 8.63 13.52
CA GLU A 84 1.35 9.29 12.42
C GLU A 84 0.54 10.49 11.91
N SER A 85 1.22 11.58 11.56
CA SER A 85 0.55 12.76 11.03
C SER A 85 0.17 12.56 9.56
N VAL A 86 -1.06 12.93 9.18
CA VAL A 86 -1.47 12.97 7.77
C VAL A 86 -0.79 14.17 7.12
N ARG A 87 0.06 13.95 6.12
CA ARG A 87 0.72 14.99 5.30
C ARG A 87 0.01 15.25 3.99
N VAL A 88 -0.55 14.20 3.38
CA VAL A 88 -1.28 14.30 2.10
C VAL A 88 -2.70 13.83 2.34
N HIS A 89 -3.67 14.61 1.89
CA HIS A 89 -5.09 14.32 2.11
C HIS A 89 -5.95 14.90 0.97
N THR A 90 -6.01 14.18 -0.15
CA THR A 90 -6.68 14.66 -1.37
C THR A 90 -7.57 13.58 -1.97
N ALA A 91 -8.81 13.92 -2.33
CA ALA A 91 -9.72 13.04 -3.03
C ALA A 91 -9.20 12.69 -4.43
N VAL A 92 -9.07 11.39 -4.75
CA VAL A 92 -8.61 10.93 -6.07
C VAL A 92 -9.76 10.88 -7.08
N LYS A 93 -10.97 10.71 -6.56
CA LYS A 93 -12.18 10.57 -7.36
C LYS A 93 -13.21 11.58 -6.88
N THR A 94 -14.11 11.98 -7.77
CA THR A 94 -15.16 12.95 -7.46
C THR A 94 -16.53 12.35 -7.78
N GLY A 95 -17.57 12.78 -7.06
CA GLY A 95 -18.97 12.40 -7.33
C GLY A 95 -19.40 11.03 -6.80
N ARG A 96 -18.65 10.44 -5.86
CA ARG A 96 -19.01 9.16 -5.24
C ARG A 96 -19.89 9.33 -4.00
N THR A 97 -20.65 8.27 -3.69
CA THR A 97 -21.62 8.22 -2.58
C THR A 97 -21.24 7.13 -1.59
N GLU A 98 -21.96 7.05 -0.46
CA GLU A 98 -21.75 6.01 0.55
C GLU A 98 -21.81 4.57 0.00
N ASN A 99 -22.55 4.34 -1.10
CA ASN A 99 -22.66 3.04 -1.76
C ASN A 99 -21.38 2.63 -2.50
N ASP A 100 -20.48 3.58 -2.77
CA ASP A 100 -19.21 3.37 -3.50
C ASP A 100 -18.02 3.09 -2.56
N LEU A 101 -18.28 2.95 -1.25
CA LEU A 101 -17.28 2.59 -0.27
C LEU A 101 -16.73 1.18 -0.55
N VAL A 102 -15.42 1.08 -0.72
CA VAL A 102 -14.75 -0.18 -1.09
C VAL A 102 -14.40 -1.02 0.14
N PRO A 103 -14.65 -2.34 0.10
CA PRO A 103 -14.20 -3.28 1.14
C PRO A 103 -12.69 -3.49 1.15
N THR A 104 -12.03 -3.18 0.03
CA THR A 104 -10.60 -3.39 -0.13
C THR A 104 -9.98 -2.14 -0.75
N ALA A 105 -9.21 -1.42 0.05
CA ALA A 105 -8.34 -0.36 -0.43
C ALA A 105 -7.11 -0.99 -1.09
N PRO A 106 -6.79 -0.62 -2.33
CA PRO A 106 -5.46 -0.90 -2.86
C PRO A 106 -4.45 -0.14 -2.00
N SER A 107 -3.52 -0.86 -1.37
CA SER A 107 -2.38 -0.27 -0.69
C SER A 107 -1.42 0.25 -1.76
N LEU A 108 -1.39 1.56 -1.96
CA LEU A 108 -0.44 2.19 -2.85
C LEU A 108 0.97 1.89 -2.34
N GLY A 109 1.88 1.45 -3.22
CA GLY A 109 3.24 1.07 -2.81
C GLY A 109 3.39 -0.35 -2.25
N THR A 110 2.41 -1.24 -2.47
CA THR A 110 2.57 -2.68 -2.24
C THR A 110 2.25 -3.49 -3.48
N LYS A 111 3.00 -4.57 -3.73
CA LYS A 111 2.72 -5.53 -4.81
C LYS A 111 3.22 -6.91 -4.42
N GLU A 112 2.46 -7.93 -4.77
CA GLU A 112 2.85 -9.32 -4.57
C GLU A 112 2.67 -10.10 -5.87
N GLY A 113 3.54 -11.07 -6.14
CA GLY A 113 3.48 -11.82 -7.40
C GLY A 113 4.68 -12.73 -7.62
N TYR A 114 4.51 -13.69 -8.52
CA TYR A 114 5.62 -14.54 -8.93
C TYR A 114 6.50 -13.82 -9.96
N LEU A 115 7.81 -13.89 -9.77
CA LEU A 115 8.80 -13.50 -10.77
C LEU A 115 9.81 -14.63 -10.94
N THR A 116 10.33 -14.77 -12.16
CA THR A 116 11.45 -15.67 -12.43
C THR A 116 12.74 -14.89 -12.26
N LYS A 117 13.61 -15.33 -11.35
CA LYS A 117 14.84 -14.62 -11.01
C LYS A 117 16.10 -15.42 -11.31
N GLN A 118 17.16 -14.74 -11.75
CA GLN A 118 18.47 -15.36 -11.95
C GLN A 118 19.19 -15.58 -10.61
N GLY A 119 19.83 -16.75 -10.44
CA GLY A 119 20.66 -17.07 -9.27
C GLY A 119 21.89 -16.16 -9.15
N ALA A 120 22.41 -16.03 -7.93
CA ALA A 120 23.55 -15.13 -7.65
C ALA A 120 24.86 -15.70 -8.19
N PHE A 121 25.17 -16.92 -7.73
CA PHE A 121 26.38 -17.67 -8.04
C PHE A 121 26.15 -18.53 -9.29
N VAL A 122 25.24 -19.51 -9.18
CA VAL A 122 24.79 -20.31 -10.32
C VAL A 122 23.70 -19.55 -11.06
N LYS A 123 23.93 -19.17 -12.31
CA LYS A 123 23.06 -18.30 -13.14
C LYS A 123 21.76 -18.97 -13.64
N ASN A 124 21.27 -19.97 -12.91
CA ASN A 124 20.00 -20.63 -13.20
C ASN A 124 18.82 -19.73 -12.84
N TRP A 125 17.73 -19.88 -13.57
CA TRP A 125 16.50 -19.12 -13.38
C TRP A 125 15.53 -19.91 -12.49
N LYS A 126 14.98 -19.25 -11.47
CA LYS A 126 14.04 -19.87 -10.53
C LYS A 126 12.84 -18.96 -10.30
N GLN A 127 11.63 -19.53 -10.39
CA GLN A 127 10.42 -18.84 -9.99
C GLN A 127 10.40 -18.69 -8.47
N ARG A 128 10.09 -17.47 -8.01
CA ARG A 128 10.01 -17.10 -6.60
C ARG A 128 8.83 -16.17 -6.38
N TRP A 129 8.23 -16.25 -5.21
CA TRP A 129 7.18 -15.33 -4.80
C TRP A 129 7.83 -14.05 -4.27
N PHE A 130 7.49 -12.90 -4.83
CA PHE A 130 7.98 -11.61 -4.39
C PHE A 130 6.88 -10.84 -3.68
N THR A 131 7.26 -10.14 -2.63
CA THR A 131 6.42 -9.14 -1.99
C THR A 131 7.20 -7.84 -1.90
N LEU A 132 6.56 -6.76 -2.32
CA LEU A 132 7.02 -5.39 -2.13
C LEU A 132 6.11 -4.74 -1.11
N ASN A 133 6.71 -4.23 -0.05
CA ASN A 133 6.05 -3.41 0.94
C ASN A 133 6.93 -2.19 1.24
N ARG A 134 6.47 -0.99 0.90
CA ARG A 134 7.25 0.25 1.02
C ARG A 134 8.57 0.15 0.22
N CYS A 135 9.70 0.32 0.89
CA CYS A 135 11.04 0.14 0.32
C CYS A 135 11.57 -1.29 0.49
N GLU A 136 10.78 -2.21 1.04
CA GLU A 136 11.26 -3.55 1.35
C GLU A 136 10.77 -4.55 0.30
N LEU A 137 11.70 -5.05 -0.52
CA LEU A 137 11.44 -6.11 -1.48
C LEU A 137 11.92 -7.45 -0.91
N LYS A 138 10.99 -8.36 -0.67
CA LYS A 138 11.26 -9.73 -0.21
C LYS A 138 11.02 -10.73 -1.32
N TYR A 139 11.73 -11.85 -1.27
CA TYR A 139 11.34 -13.03 -2.05
C TYR A 139 11.45 -14.32 -1.26
N PHE A 140 10.53 -15.23 -1.57
CA PHE A 140 10.28 -16.48 -0.88
C PHE A 140 10.39 -17.65 -1.86
N LYS A 141 10.51 -18.88 -1.33
CA LYS A 141 10.50 -20.08 -2.18
C LYS A 141 9.21 -20.16 -2.98
N ASP A 142 8.09 -19.92 -2.32
CA ASP A 142 6.73 -19.91 -2.83
C ASP A 142 5.84 -19.01 -1.94
N LYS A 143 4.56 -18.85 -2.30
CA LYS A 143 3.62 -17.98 -1.59
C LYS A 143 3.26 -18.47 -0.17
N GLY A 144 3.42 -19.75 0.12
CA GLY A 144 3.08 -20.34 1.42
C GLY A 144 4.25 -20.34 2.42
N SER A 145 5.43 -19.89 1.99
CA SER A 145 6.61 -19.82 2.85
C SER A 145 6.49 -18.69 3.88
N GLU A 146 6.76 -19.00 5.14
CA GLU A 146 6.71 -18.02 6.24
C GLU A 146 7.91 -17.05 6.20
N GLU A 147 9.11 -17.59 5.97
CA GLU A 147 10.36 -16.82 6.01
C GLU A 147 10.86 -16.43 4.60
N PRO A 148 11.28 -15.17 4.40
CA PRO A 148 11.87 -14.76 3.14
C PRO A 148 13.26 -15.38 2.96
N ILE A 149 13.57 -15.79 1.74
CA ILE A 149 14.94 -16.20 1.38
C ILE A 149 15.88 -15.00 1.45
N ARG A 150 15.38 -13.82 1.08
CA ARG A 150 16.11 -12.56 1.21
C ARG A 150 15.13 -11.40 1.29
N THR A 151 15.51 -10.43 2.11
CA THR A 151 14.94 -9.10 2.17
C THR A 151 15.94 -8.11 1.58
N VAL A 152 15.47 -7.20 0.74
CA VAL A 152 16.31 -6.19 0.09
C VAL A 152 15.68 -4.82 0.28
N ASP A 153 16.48 -3.88 0.79
CA ASP A 153 16.07 -2.49 0.92
C ASP A 153 16.26 -1.77 -0.42
N LEU A 154 15.15 -1.45 -1.06
CA LEU A 154 15.10 -0.73 -2.31
C LEU A 154 15.77 0.64 -2.20
N ARG A 155 15.92 1.27 -1.04
CA ARG A 155 16.64 2.56 -0.94
C ARG A 155 18.08 2.46 -1.46
N ALA A 156 18.70 1.28 -1.37
CA ALA A 156 20.01 1.01 -1.93
C ALA A 156 20.01 0.70 -3.44
N CYS A 157 18.84 0.56 -4.09
CA CYS A 157 18.75 0.32 -5.52
C CYS A 157 18.96 1.63 -6.30
N SER A 158 20.01 1.64 -7.13
CA SER A 158 20.45 2.78 -7.93
C SER A 158 19.73 2.90 -9.27
N ALA A 159 19.27 1.79 -9.86
CA ALA A 159 18.59 1.80 -11.15
C ALA A 159 17.62 0.63 -11.31
N VAL A 160 16.54 0.88 -12.07
CA VAL A 160 15.57 -0.12 -12.53
C VAL A 160 15.46 0.00 -14.05
N GLN A 161 15.83 -1.04 -14.78
CA GLN A 161 15.91 -0.99 -16.24
C GLN A 161 15.24 -2.22 -16.86
N PHE A 162 14.56 -2.03 -17.99
CA PHE A 162 14.17 -3.17 -18.82
C PHE A 162 15.43 -3.86 -19.35
N ASP A 163 15.41 -5.19 -19.37
CA ASP A 163 16.50 -5.99 -19.91
C ASP A 163 16.00 -6.69 -21.18
N TYR A 164 16.45 -6.18 -22.33
CA TYR A 164 16.18 -6.73 -23.66
C TYR A 164 17.31 -7.64 -24.16
N SER A 165 18.39 -7.79 -23.38
CA SER A 165 19.59 -8.52 -23.80
C SER A 165 19.50 -10.02 -23.57
N GLN A 166 18.60 -10.45 -22.68
CA GLN A 166 18.35 -11.86 -22.42
C GLN A 166 17.43 -12.41 -23.52
N GLU A 167 17.63 -13.66 -23.94
CA GLU A 167 16.70 -14.43 -24.81
C GLU A 167 15.30 -14.64 -24.16
N ARG A 168 14.99 -13.92 -23.09
CA ARG A 168 13.73 -13.96 -22.34
C ARG A 168 13.05 -12.62 -22.45
N VAL A 169 11.74 -12.65 -22.71
CA VAL A 169 10.89 -11.47 -22.76
C VAL A 169 10.41 -11.07 -21.36
N ASN A 170 9.95 -9.82 -21.24
CA ASN A 170 9.37 -9.27 -20.01
C ASN A 170 10.34 -9.23 -18.81
N CYS A 171 11.63 -9.03 -19.10
CA CYS A 171 12.68 -8.99 -18.11
C CYS A 171 13.11 -7.56 -17.75
N PHE A 172 13.57 -7.40 -16.53
CA PHE A 172 14.10 -6.16 -15.98
C PHE A 172 15.14 -6.46 -14.91
N CYS A 173 15.97 -5.46 -14.62
CA CYS A 173 17.01 -5.57 -13.61
C CYS A 173 16.88 -4.50 -12.52
N LEU A 174 17.26 -4.88 -11.30
CA LEU A 174 17.38 -4.00 -10.15
C LEU A 174 18.86 -3.92 -9.76
N VAL A 175 19.46 -2.75 -9.90
CA VAL A 175 20.90 -2.54 -9.66
C VAL A 175 21.13 -2.09 -8.22
N PHE A 176 21.83 -2.90 -7.44
CA PHE A 176 22.31 -2.58 -6.08
C PHE A 176 23.84 -2.60 -6.04
N PRO A 177 24.47 -1.91 -5.07
CA PRO A 177 25.92 -1.87 -4.93
C PRO A 177 26.59 -3.25 -4.93
N GLU A 178 26.00 -4.21 -4.22
CA GLU A 178 26.57 -5.55 -4.09
C GLU A 178 26.13 -6.52 -5.19
N ARG A 179 25.04 -6.22 -5.92
CA ARG A 179 24.41 -7.16 -6.83
C ARG A 179 23.36 -6.54 -7.75
N THR A 180 23.37 -6.94 -9.01
CA THR A 180 22.22 -6.77 -9.92
C THR A 180 21.29 -7.98 -9.85
N PHE A 181 20.00 -7.74 -9.61
CA PHE A 181 18.96 -8.76 -9.69
C PHE A 181 18.31 -8.73 -11.07
N TYR A 182 18.38 -9.84 -11.80
CA TYR A 182 17.65 -10.03 -13.06
C TYR A 182 16.36 -10.80 -12.80
N LEU A 183 15.25 -10.20 -13.21
CA LEU A 183 13.88 -10.65 -12.93
C LEU A 183 13.09 -10.65 -14.24
N CYS A 184 12.21 -11.64 -14.41
CA CYS A 184 11.28 -11.70 -15.54
C CYS A 184 9.87 -11.97 -15.03
N ALA A 185 8.91 -11.20 -15.54
CA ALA A 185 7.48 -11.42 -15.28
C ALA A 185 6.88 -12.35 -16.33
N LYS A 186 5.67 -12.87 -16.04
CA LYS A 186 4.97 -13.75 -16.98
C LYS A 186 4.50 -12.98 -18.22
N THR A 187 4.12 -11.72 -18.03
CA THR A 187 3.57 -10.85 -19.07
C THR A 187 4.29 -9.50 -19.07
N GLY A 188 4.25 -8.79 -20.21
CA GLY A 188 4.82 -7.44 -20.31
C GLY A 188 4.11 -6.45 -19.40
N VAL A 189 2.79 -6.62 -19.21
CA VAL A 189 1.98 -5.83 -18.27
C VAL A 189 2.49 -6.00 -16.84
N GLU A 190 2.68 -7.24 -16.38
CA GLU A 190 3.22 -7.49 -15.05
C GLU A 190 4.62 -6.89 -14.87
N ALA A 191 5.49 -6.99 -15.89
CA ALA A 191 6.83 -6.40 -15.84
C ALA A 191 6.76 -4.87 -15.66
N ASP A 192 5.92 -4.21 -16.47
CA ASP A 192 5.70 -2.76 -16.40
C ASP A 192 5.14 -2.34 -15.03
N GLU A 193 4.16 -3.08 -14.48
CA GLU A 193 3.63 -2.83 -13.14
C GLU A 193 4.70 -2.94 -12.05
N TRP A 194 5.55 -3.97 -12.11
CA TRP A 194 6.67 -4.15 -11.17
C TRP A 194 7.70 -3.02 -11.29
N ILE A 195 8.06 -2.61 -12.51
CA ILE A 195 9.00 -1.52 -12.74
C ILE A 195 8.45 -0.20 -12.23
N LYS A 196 7.18 0.11 -12.55
CA LYS A 196 6.51 1.32 -12.08
C LYS A 196 6.54 1.40 -10.56
N ILE A 197 6.10 0.36 -9.87
CA ILE A 197 6.01 0.41 -8.40
C ILE A 197 7.39 0.45 -7.71
N VAL A 198 8.43 -0.13 -8.31
CA VAL A 198 9.80 -0.08 -7.75
C VAL A 198 10.50 1.24 -8.06
N ARG A 199 10.19 1.87 -9.21
CA ARG A 199 10.68 3.20 -9.59
C ARG A 199 10.06 4.33 -8.78
N TRP A 200 8.85 4.15 -8.25
CA TRP A 200 8.15 5.10 -7.36
C TRP A 200 8.80 5.29 -5.97
N LYS A 201 10.06 4.88 -5.81
CA LYS A 201 10.91 5.33 -4.71
C LYS A 201 11.08 6.84 -4.73
#